data_AF-A0A1K1LDQ2-F1
#
_entry.id   AF-A0A1K1LDQ2-F1
#
_cell.length_a   1.000
_cell.length_b   1.000
_cell.length_c   1.000
_cell.angle_alpha   90.00
_cell.angle_beta   90.00
_cell.angle_gamma   90.00
#
_symmetry.space_group_name_H-M   'P 1'
#
loop_
_entity.id
_entity.type
_entity.pdbx_description
1 polymer ?
#
loop_
_entity_poly.entity_id
_entity_poly.type
_entity_poly.pdbx_seq_one_letter_code
_entity_poly.pdbx_strand_id
1 'polypeptide(L)'
;MNMRMASILCLVIMLAGCVAGQQRGLVGDTYVSSSQPALALKARDLPLMGSTMGASRLTSSGAMGGLIVDSWITVYGKGDGVSPLAIVAHGEVPDGWYWDGIMRHPFSIDEGVETIGGVGFQACTYVTSEKRDAFLPLEDPEGARILAQDGQPPRRWLARMFANRFDFDSDKIVLEYREPLPEDITSITALPLGRADYIAAFEQRAREAFVVETSGIPAAGIMQQRGIGALQWRYMDETFWGTVSPYDRMDWR
;
A
#
# COMPACT_ATOMS: atom_id res chain seq x y z
N MET A 1 26.48 3.76 44.00
CA MET A 1 25.53 4.19 42.95
C MET A 1 24.20 4.49 43.64
N ASN A 2 23.85 5.78 43.76
CA ASN A 2 22.74 6.22 44.62
C ASN A 2 21.40 5.80 44.03
N MET A 3 20.53 5.21 44.85
CA MET A 3 19.19 4.72 44.47
C MET A 3 18.34 5.78 43.75
N ARG A 4 18.57 7.07 44.04
CA ARG A 4 17.95 8.21 43.34
C ARG A 4 18.41 8.37 41.89
N MET A 5 19.67 8.10 41.56
CA MET A 5 20.16 8.14 40.17
C MET A 5 19.60 6.97 39.34
N ALA A 6 19.43 5.79 39.94
CA ALA A 6 18.82 4.64 39.26
C ALA A 6 17.34 4.89 38.93
N SER A 7 16.57 5.49 39.86
CA SER A 7 15.16 5.83 39.63
C SER A 7 14.98 6.94 38.58
N ILE A 8 15.86 7.94 38.55
CA ILE A 8 15.82 9.00 37.50
C ILE A 8 16.19 8.40 36.13
N LEU A 9 17.17 7.49 36.07
CA LEU A 9 17.55 6.84 34.81
C LEU A 9 16.41 5.94 34.28
N CYS A 10 15.73 5.17 35.13
CA CYS A 10 14.53 4.41 34.74
C CYS A 10 13.38 5.31 34.29
N LEU A 11 13.15 6.45 34.96
CA LEU A 11 12.11 7.39 34.56
C LEU A 11 12.42 8.05 33.21
N VAL A 12 13.68 8.39 32.94
CA VAL A 12 14.13 8.94 31.64
C VAL A 12 14.05 7.89 30.53
N ILE A 13 14.36 6.61 30.81
CA ILE A 13 14.19 5.52 29.84
C ILE A 13 12.70 5.26 29.55
N MET A 14 11.82 5.29 30.56
CA MET A 14 10.37 5.18 30.35
C MET A 14 9.78 6.39 29.61
N LEU A 15 10.25 7.60 29.90
CA LEU A 15 9.82 8.81 29.20
C LEU A 15 10.35 8.90 27.76
N ALA A 16 11.56 8.39 27.49
CA ALA A 16 12.07 8.22 26.13
C ALA A 16 11.31 7.12 25.36
N GLY A 17 10.87 6.07 26.05
CA GLY A 17 9.97 5.04 25.50
C GLY A 17 8.57 5.58 25.15
N CYS A 18 8.09 6.63 25.82
CA CYS A 18 6.82 7.29 25.51
C CYS A 18 6.88 8.27 24.33
N VAL A 19 8.07 8.65 23.84
CA VAL A 19 8.22 9.58 22.70
C VAL A 19 8.72 8.87 21.43
N ALA A 20 9.01 7.57 21.51
CA ALA A 20 9.03 6.69 20.35
C ALA A 20 7.59 6.34 19.90
N GLY A 21 6.73 7.35 19.72
CA GLY A 21 5.54 7.16 18.91
C GLY A 21 6.04 6.69 17.54
N GLN A 22 5.56 5.55 17.07
CA GLN A 22 5.87 4.96 15.77
C GLN A 22 5.70 6.02 14.67
N GLN A 23 6.79 6.74 14.33
CA GLN A 23 6.74 7.80 13.33
C GLN A 23 6.88 7.13 11.97
N ARG A 24 5.77 7.08 11.24
CA ARG A 24 5.68 6.69 9.84
C ARG A 24 5.62 7.92 8.94
N GLY A 25 6.08 7.79 7.71
CA GLY A 25 6.07 8.89 6.74
C GLY A 25 7.29 8.88 5.83
N LEU A 26 7.50 9.96 5.10
CA LEU A 26 8.58 10.13 4.14
C LEU A 26 9.88 10.66 4.77
N VAL A 27 11.00 10.10 4.33
CA VAL A 27 12.34 10.66 4.49
C VAL A 27 12.98 10.75 3.11
N GLY A 28 13.10 11.96 2.58
CA GLY A 28 13.49 12.18 1.19
C GLY A 28 12.47 11.58 0.22
N ASP A 29 12.86 10.54 -0.51
CA ASP A 29 12.01 9.76 -1.42
C ASP A 29 11.53 8.42 -0.81
N THR A 30 11.88 8.12 0.44
CA THR A 30 11.66 6.79 1.02
C THR A 30 10.53 6.85 2.05
N TYR A 31 9.55 5.96 1.94
CA TYR A 31 8.51 5.80 2.94
C TYR A 31 9.00 4.88 4.06
N VAL A 32 8.87 5.32 5.31
CA VAL A 32 9.18 4.56 6.51
C VAL A 32 7.86 4.13 7.14
N SER A 33 7.64 2.82 7.27
CA SER A 33 6.50 2.25 7.98
C SER A 33 6.73 2.25 9.49
N SER A 34 5.63 2.13 10.21
CA SER A 34 5.62 1.90 11.65
C SER A 34 5.64 0.42 12.01
N SER A 35 5.43 -0.52 11.08
CA SER A 35 5.45 -1.97 11.33
C SER A 35 6.62 -2.43 12.21
N GLN A 36 6.55 -3.59 12.87
CA GLN A 36 7.68 -4.19 13.59
C GLN A 36 8.23 -5.43 12.85
N PRO A 37 9.50 -5.39 12.37
CA PRO A 37 10.40 -4.24 12.38
C PRO A 37 9.95 -3.15 11.39
N ALA A 38 10.38 -1.90 11.63
CA ALA A 38 10.08 -0.79 10.73
C ALA A 38 10.74 -1.03 9.38
N LEU A 39 10.04 -0.72 8.30
CA LEU A 39 10.52 -0.93 6.93
C LEU A 39 10.72 0.41 6.24
N ALA A 40 11.81 0.52 5.50
CA ALA A 40 12.06 1.59 4.55
C ALA A 40 11.71 1.07 3.14
N LEU A 41 10.76 1.73 2.48
CA LEU A 41 10.15 1.28 1.23
C LEU A 41 10.18 2.40 0.19
N LYS A 42 10.67 2.10 -1.02
CA LYS A 42 10.60 3.02 -2.15
C LYS A 42 10.58 2.31 -3.50
N ALA A 43 10.22 3.06 -4.54
CA ALA A 43 10.53 2.64 -5.89
C ALA A 43 12.02 2.82 -6.18
N ARG A 44 12.62 1.91 -6.95
CA ARG A 44 14.05 1.92 -7.31
C ARG A 44 14.36 3.04 -8.30
N ASP A 45 13.66 3.05 -9.43
CA ASP A 45 14.00 3.87 -10.59
C ASP A 45 12.89 4.87 -10.99
N LEU A 46 11.81 4.95 -10.21
CA LEU A 46 10.69 5.87 -10.46
C LEU A 46 10.75 7.08 -9.53
N PRO A 47 10.55 8.30 -10.04
CA PRO A 47 10.61 9.51 -9.22
C PRO A 47 9.40 9.60 -8.29
N LEU A 48 9.60 10.12 -7.07
CA LEU A 48 8.51 10.39 -6.14
C LEU A 48 7.55 11.45 -6.72
N MET A 49 6.28 11.08 -6.90
CA MET A 49 5.21 12.01 -7.24
C MET A 49 4.71 12.72 -5.98
N GLY A 50 4.53 11.96 -4.90
CA GLY A 50 4.16 12.49 -3.60
C GLY A 50 3.67 11.40 -2.64
N SER A 51 3.29 11.84 -1.45
CA SER A 51 2.76 11.01 -0.38
C SER A 51 1.67 11.75 0.37
N THR A 52 0.62 11.05 0.75
CA THR A 52 -0.52 11.59 1.49
C THR A 52 -1.00 10.60 2.54
N MET A 53 -1.75 11.10 3.50
CA MET A 53 -2.48 10.26 4.44
C MET A 53 -3.95 10.68 4.47
N GLY A 54 -4.80 9.67 4.65
CA GLY A 54 -6.24 9.81 4.69
C GLY A 54 -6.88 8.61 5.37
N ALA A 55 -8.21 8.66 5.40
CA ALA A 55 -9.04 7.62 5.99
C ALA A 55 -9.66 6.79 4.87
N SER A 56 -9.35 5.49 4.87
CA SER A 56 -10.01 4.48 4.06
C SER A 56 -11.26 3.98 4.82
N ARG A 57 -12.34 3.64 4.10
CA ARG A 57 -13.59 3.22 4.72
C ARG A 57 -13.98 1.82 4.28
N LEU A 58 -13.94 0.87 5.21
CA LEU A 58 -14.30 -0.52 4.99
C LEU A 58 -15.74 -0.77 5.47
N THR A 59 -16.68 -0.68 4.53
CA THR A 59 -18.13 -0.83 4.73
C THR A 59 -18.61 -2.24 5.13
N SER A 60 -17.83 -3.28 4.84
CA SER A 60 -18.16 -4.71 4.96
C SER A 60 -17.59 -5.33 6.23
N SER A 61 -17.02 -4.52 7.12
CA SER A 61 -16.41 -4.90 8.41
C SER A 61 -17.42 -5.25 9.51
N GLY A 62 -18.72 -5.06 9.27
CA GLY A 62 -19.76 -5.23 10.30
C GLY A 62 -19.86 -4.07 11.31
N ALA A 63 -18.93 -3.12 11.30
CA ALA A 63 -19.04 -1.88 12.07
C ALA A 63 -20.17 -0.99 11.50
N MET A 64 -20.98 -0.39 12.38
CA MET A 64 -22.04 0.53 11.92
C MET A 64 -21.43 1.72 11.19
N GLY A 65 -21.79 1.87 9.91
CA GLY A 65 -21.23 2.89 9.03
C GLY A 65 -19.85 2.54 8.46
N GLY A 66 -19.35 1.31 8.61
CA GLY A 66 -18.03 0.89 8.13
C GLY A 66 -16.88 1.32 9.04
N LEU A 67 -15.80 0.54 9.02
CA LEU A 67 -14.59 0.79 9.79
C LEU A 67 -13.71 1.82 9.07
N ILE A 68 -13.18 2.78 9.82
CA ILE A 68 -12.18 3.72 9.31
C ILE A 68 -10.79 3.15 9.56
N VAL A 69 -9.98 3.12 8.51
CA VAL A 69 -8.59 2.68 8.53
C VAL A 69 -7.71 3.87 8.20
N ASP A 70 -6.73 4.16 9.04
CA ASP A 70 -5.75 5.19 8.73
C ASP A 70 -4.80 4.67 7.65
N SER A 71 -4.58 5.46 6.61
CA SER A 71 -3.88 5.03 5.40
C SER A 71 -2.85 6.05 4.96
N TRP A 72 -1.64 5.58 4.68
CA TRP A 72 -0.54 6.35 4.09
C TRP A 72 -0.23 5.81 2.70
N ILE A 73 -0.26 6.68 1.71
CA ILE A 73 -0.07 6.31 0.30
C ILE A 73 1.06 7.16 -0.27
N THR A 74 2.08 6.49 -0.80
CA THR A 74 3.20 7.11 -1.49
C THR A 74 3.25 6.59 -2.91
N VAL A 75 3.29 7.49 -3.89
CA VAL A 75 3.24 7.14 -5.31
C VAL A 75 4.49 7.64 -6.02
N TYR A 76 5.05 6.77 -6.85
CA TYR A 76 6.22 7.00 -7.67
C TYR A 76 5.87 6.81 -9.14
N GLY A 77 6.39 7.67 -10.00
CA GLY A 77 6.13 7.64 -11.43
C GLY A 77 6.11 9.03 -12.05
N LYS A 78 5.80 9.10 -13.34
CA LYS A 78 5.72 10.37 -14.08
C LYS A 78 4.31 10.98 -14.13
N GLY A 79 3.27 10.17 -13.88
CA GLY A 79 1.88 10.60 -13.97
C GLY A 79 1.48 11.09 -15.37
N ASP A 80 2.02 10.47 -16.42
CA ASP A 80 1.84 10.86 -17.82
C ASP A 80 0.88 9.93 -18.61
N GLY A 81 0.22 8.98 -17.94
CA GLY A 81 -0.70 8.02 -18.57
C GLY A 81 -0.06 6.90 -19.37
N VAL A 82 1.26 6.92 -19.57
CA VAL A 82 1.98 5.95 -20.41
C VAL A 82 3.15 5.29 -19.71
N SER A 83 3.69 5.94 -18.67
CA SER A 83 4.78 5.42 -17.85
C SER A 83 4.24 4.58 -16.69
N PRO A 84 5.05 3.63 -16.18
CA PRO A 84 4.68 2.84 -15.02
C PRO A 84 4.47 3.71 -13.77
N LEU A 85 3.65 3.21 -12.86
CA LEU A 85 3.53 3.70 -11.49
C LEU A 85 3.98 2.61 -10.51
N ALA A 86 4.57 3.05 -9.39
CA ALA A 86 4.78 2.21 -8.23
C ALA A 86 4.15 2.88 -7.01
N ILE A 87 3.45 2.10 -6.21
CA ILE A 87 2.68 2.55 -5.06
C ILE A 87 3.18 1.82 -3.83
N VAL A 88 3.40 2.57 -2.76
CA VAL A 88 3.59 2.05 -1.40
C VAL A 88 2.40 2.51 -0.59
N ALA A 89 1.60 1.57 -0.10
CA ALA A 89 0.45 1.82 0.74
C ALA A 89 0.64 1.14 2.09
N HIS A 90 0.32 1.85 3.16
CA HIS A 90 0.37 1.35 4.52
C HIS A 90 -0.94 1.67 5.24
N GLY A 91 -1.60 0.65 5.77
CA GLY A 91 -2.90 0.74 6.42
C GLY A 91 -2.85 0.19 7.83
N GLU A 92 -3.35 0.97 8.79
CA GLU A 92 -3.46 0.59 10.19
C GLU A 92 -4.93 0.56 10.59
N VAL A 93 -5.37 -0.59 11.10
CA VAL A 93 -6.72 -0.71 11.64
C VAL A 93 -6.78 -0.18 13.08
N PRO A 94 -7.95 0.32 13.54
CA PRO A 94 -8.11 0.74 14.92
C PRO A 94 -7.88 -0.40 15.93
N ASP A 95 -7.51 -0.04 17.16
CA ASP A 95 -7.38 -0.99 18.26
C ASP A 95 -8.59 -1.92 18.38
N GLY A 96 -8.31 -3.22 18.57
CA GLY A 96 -9.35 -4.24 18.66
C GLY A 96 -9.77 -4.83 17.31
N TRP A 97 -9.13 -4.46 16.20
CA TRP A 97 -9.36 -5.01 14.87
C TRP A 97 -8.09 -5.63 14.29
N TYR A 98 -8.25 -6.52 13.32
CA TYR A 98 -7.16 -7.08 12.53
C TYR A 98 -7.59 -7.28 11.07
N TRP A 99 -6.62 -7.32 10.18
CA TRP A 99 -6.79 -7.67 8.78
C TRP A 99 -7.04 -9.17 8.63
N ASP A 100 -8.13 -9.60 7.99
CA ASP A 100 -8.47 -11.04 7.87
C ASP A 100 -7.44 -11.83 7.05
N GLY A 101 -6.79 -11.15 6.10
CA GLY A 101 -5.80 -11.74 5.22
C GLY A 101 -5.34 -10.76 4.15
N ILE A 102 -4.54 -11.28 3.22
CA ILE A 102 -4.33 -10.62 1.93
C ILE A 102 -5.40 -11.15 0.98
N MET A 103 -6.38 -10.31 0.69
CA MET A 103 -7.46 -10.66 -0.22
C MET A 103 -6.94 -10.67 -1.65
N ARG A 104 -7.40 -11.66 -2.42
CA ARG A 104 -7.08 -11.75 -3.84
C ARG A 104 -7.99 -10.83 -4.63
N HIS A 105 -7.41 -10.14 -5.61
CA HIS A 105 -8.22 -9.45 -6.59
C HIS A 105 -8.99 -10.46 -7.45
N PRO A 106 -10.27 -10.22 -7.77
CA PRO A 106 -11.00 -11.07 -8.70
C PRO A 106 -10.24 -11.26 -10.01
N PHE A 107 -10.17 -12.50 -10.50
CA PHE A 107 -9.49 -12.86 -11.75
C PHE A 107 -7.98 -12.62 -11.76
N SER A 108 -7.33 -12.58 -10.58
CA SER A 108 -5.88 -12.57 -10.48
C SER A 108 -5.24 -13.86 -11.01
N ILE A 109 -3.98 -13.75 -11.42
CA ILE A 109 -3.11 -14.85 -11.85
C ILE A 109 -1.77 -14.78 -11.12
N ASP A 110 -0.95 -15.83 -11.29
CA ASP A 110 0.40 -15.94 -10.75
C ASP A 110 0.48 -15.61 -9.25
N GLU A 111 -0.30 -16.37 -8.48
CA GLU A 111 -0.38 -16.19 -7.03
C GLU A 111 0.76 -16.93 -6.34
N GLY A 112 1.42 -16.24 -5.40
CA GLY A 112 2.54 -16.83 -4.68
C GLY A 112 3.07 -15.95 -3.57
N VAL A 113 4.15 -16.41 -2.94
CA VAL A 113 4.94 -15.58 -2.02
C VAL A 113 6.22 -15.19 -2.72
N GLU A 114 6.49 -13.89 -2.78
CA GLU A 114 7.72 -13.33 -3.35
C GLU A 114 8.49 -12.56 -2.27
N THR A 115 9.81 -12.67 -2.30
CA THR A 115 10.68 -12.02 -1.33
C THR A 115 11.31 -10.77 -1.93
N ILE A 116 11.05 -9.61 -1.31
CA ILE A 116 11.67 -8.33 -1.66
C ILE A 116 12.40 -7.82 -0.43
N GLY A 117 13.71 -7.59 -0.54
CA GLY A 117 14.48 -7.05 0.60
C GLY A 117 14.56 -7.98 1.81
N GLY A 118 14.38 -9.29 1.61
CA GLY A 118 14.29 -10.27 2.70
C GLY A 118 12.91 -10.38 3.36
N VAL A 119 11.93 -9.58 2.93
CA VAL A 119 10.54 -9.63 3.41
C VAL A 119 9.68 -10.41 2.42
N GLY A 120 8.93 -11.40 2.90
CA GLY A 120 7.97 -12.14 2.07
C GLY A 120 6.66 -11.38 1.91
N PHE A 121 6.15 -11.29 0.69
CA PHE A 121 4.86 -10.69 0.35
C PHE A 121 4.02 -11.68 -0.43
N GLN A 122 2.73 -11.75 -0.14
CA GLN A 122 1.79 -12.43 -1.02
C GLN A 122 1.61 -11.58 -2.28
N ALA A 123 1.83 -12.19 -3.44
CA ALA A 123 1.80 -11.53 -4.72
C ALA A 123 0.70 -12.07 -5.62
N CYS A 124 0.15 -11.20 -6.46
CA CYS A 124 -0.74 -11.58 -7.55
C CYS A 124 -0.74 -10.52 -8.66
N THR A 125 -1.02 -10.95 -9.88
CA THR A 125 -1.17 -10.07 -11.06
C THR A 125 -2.63 -9.96 -11.46
N TYR A 126 -3.13 -8.74 -11.71
CA TYR A 126 -4.52 -8.49 -12.11
C TYR A 126 -4.65 -7.22 -12.96
N VAL A 127 -5.82 -7.02 -13.57
CA VAL A 127 -6.17 -5.78 -14.28
C VAL A 127 -6.95 -4.88 -13.34
N THR A 128 -6.55 -3.60 -13.22
CA THR A 128 -7.22 -2.65 -12.33
C THR A 128 -8.64 -2.32 -12.81
N SER A 129 -9.50 -1.87 -11.90
CA SER A 129 -10.89 -1.55 -12.23
C SER A 129 -11.00 -0.18 -12.90
N GLU A 130 -11.42 -0.15 -14.17
CA GLU A 130 -11.64 1.10 -14.92
C GLU A 130 -12.61 2.09 -14.23
N LYS A 131 -13.48 1.65 -13.32
CA LYS A 131 -14.52 2.50 -12.71
C LYS A 131 -14.35 2.73 -11.21
N ARG A 132 -13.51 1.95 -10.55
CA ARG A 132 -13.34 1.95 -9.09
C ARG A 132 -11.87 1.78 -8.73
N ASP A 133 -11.07 2.70 -9.24
CA ASP A 133 -9.64 2.76 -8.95
C ASP A 133 -9.30 4.07 -8.24
N ALA A 134 -8.66 3.95 -7.08
CA ALA A 134 -8.24 5.09 -6.28
C ALA A 134 -7.18 5.95 -6.97
N PHE A 135 -6.39 5.35 -7.87
CA PHE A 135 -5.22 5.96 -8.50
C PHE A 135 -5.49 6.47 -9.91
N LEU A 136 -6.69 6.23 -10.45
CA LEU A 136 -7.06 6.65 -11.81
C LEU A 136 -6.72 8.12 -12.12
N PRO A 137 -6.97 9.11 -11.23
CA PRO A 137 -6.61 10.50 -11.53
C PRO A 137 -5.11 10.79 -11.58
N LEU A 138 -4.27 9.90 -11.05
CA LEU A 138 -2.81 9.98 -11.10
C LEU A 138 -2.25 9.23 -12.32
N GLU A 139 -2.91 8.14 -12.69
CA GLU A 139 -2.61 7.34 -13.87
C GLU A 139 -2.94 8.10 -15.14
N ASP A 140 -4.19 8.51 -15.28
CA ASP A 140 -4.74 9.13 -16.49
C ASP A 140 -5.63 10.30 -16.10
N PRO A 141 -5.05 11.49 -15.80
CA PRO A 141 -5.82 12.67 -15.41
C PRO A 141 -6.90 13.04 -16.44
N GLU A 142 -6.62 12.82 -17.73
CA GLU A 142 -7.54 13.11 -18.82
C GLU A 142 -8.63 12.02 -18.95
N GLY A 143 -8.27 10.74 -18.85
CA GLY A 143 -9.24 9.64 -18.78
C GLY A 143 -10.15 9.72 -17.57
N ALA A 144 -9.65 10.17 -16.42
CA ALA A 144 -10.46 10.45 -15.24
C ALA A 144 -11.47 11.58 -15.50
N ARG A 145 -11.07 12.61 -16.26
CA ARG A 145 -11.94 13.71 -16.68
C ARG A 145 -13.00 13.23 -17.67
N ILE A 146 -12.62 12.42 -18.66
CA ILE A 146 -13.53 11.85 -19.66
C ILE A 146 -14.54 10.89 -19.02
N LEU A 147 -14.11 10.00 -18.12
CA LEU A 147 -15.01 9.12 -17.38
C LEU A 147 -16.07 9.93 -16.61
N ALA A 148 -15.66 11.04 -15.99
CA ALA A 148 -16.56 11.92 -15.25
C ALA A 148 -17.56 12.68 -16.14
N GLN A 149 -17.27 12.86 -17.44
CA GLN A 149 -18.10 13.64 -18.37
C GLN A 149 -18.94 12.76 -19.31
N ASP A 150 -18.33 11.76 -19.94
CA ASP A 150 -18.89 11.01 -21.06
C ASP A 150 -19.10 9.52 -20.77
N GLY A 151 -18.65 9.05 -19.59
CA GLY A 151 -18.82 7.66 -19.17
C GLY A 151 -18.00 6.63 -19.97
N GLN A 152 -17.08 7.08 -20.83
CA GLN A 152 -16.16 6.18 -21.53
C GLN A 152 -15.20 5.53 -20.52
N PRO A 153 -14.88 4.23 -20.70
CA PRO A 153 -13.95 3.54 -19.82
C PRO A 153 -12.54 4.14 -19.98
N PRO A 154 -11.85 4.50 -18.88
CA PRO A 154 -10.46 4.92 -18.94
C PRO A 154 -9.55 3.78 -19.41
N ARG A 155 -8.29 4.12 -19.70
CA ARG A 155 -7.27 3.13 -20.03
C ARG A 155 -7.14 2.08 -18.91
N ARG A 156 -7.03 0.82 -19.31
CA ARG A 156 -6.78 -0.31 -18.38
C ARG A 156 -5.32 -0.36 -17.96
N TRP A 157 -5.08 -0.77 -16.73
CA TRP A 157 -3.74 -0.99 -16.21
C TRP A 157 -3.57 -2.43 -15.75
N LEU A 158 -2.40 -2.99 -16.01
CA LEU A 158 -1.94 -4.25 -15.44
C LEU A 158 -1.22 -3.93 -14.12
N ALA A 159 -1.60 -4.59 -13.04
CA ALA A 159 -1.02 -4.41 -11.73
C ALA A 159 -0.42 -5.72 -11.21
N ARG A 160 0.72 -5.62 -10.53
CA ARG A 160 1.21 -6.67 -9.61
C ARG A 160 1.22 -6.10 -8.20
N MET A 161 0.42 -6.71 -7.34
CA MET A 161 0.40 -6.42 -5.92
C MET A 161 1.41 -7.31 -5.19
N PHE A 162 2.03 -6.77 -4.16
CA PHE A 162 2.78 -7.47 -3.13
C PHE A 162 2.28 -6.99 -1.77
N ALA A 163 1.64 -7.84 -0.98
CA ALA A 163 1.05 -7.43 0.29
C ALA A 163 1.45 -8.34 1.44
N ASN A 164 1.63 -7.75 2.62
CA ASN A 164 1.91 -8.47 3.85
C ASN A 164 1.27 -7.75 5.04
N ARG A 165 1.02 -8.51 6.11
CA ARG A 165 0.49 -8.03 7.39
C ARG A 165 1.58 -8.06 8.44
N PHE A 166 1.56 -7.09 9.33
CA PHE A 166 2.54 -6.89 10.40
C PHE A 166 1.81 -6.65 11.72
N ASP A 167 2.55 -6.65 12.83
CA ASP A 167 2.06 -6.24 14.14
C ASP A 167 0.79 -6.97 14.60
N PHE A 168 0.85 -8.30 14.58
CA PHE A 168 -0.31 -9.16 14.91
C PHE A 168 -1.53 -8.93 14.01
N ASP A 169 -1.26 -8.60 12.74
CA ASP A 169 -2.25 -8.31 11.70
C ASP A 169 -3.00 -6.98 11.89
N SER A 170 -2.49 -6.03 12.71
CA SER A 170 -3.02 -4.66 12.78
C SER A 170 -2.55 -3.77 11.61
N ASP A 171 -1.35 -4.06 11.09
CA ASP A 171 -0.71 -3.26 10.06
C ASP A 171 -0.71 -4.05 8.75
N LYS A 172 -0.93 -3.37 7.63
CA LYS A 172 -0.86 -3.95 6.30
C LYS A 172 -0.08 -3.05 5.36
N ILE A 173 0.94 -3.61 4.73
CA ILE A 173 1.69 -2.93 3.68
C ILE A 173 1.34 -3.58 2.35
N VAL A 174 1.03 -2.73 1.37
CA VAL A 174 0.79 -3.10 -0.02
C VAL A 174 1.78 -2.34 -0.89
N LEU A 175 2.57 -3.06 -1.67
CA LEU A 175 3.34 -2.53 -2.79
C LEU A 175 2.58 -2.88 -4.06
N GLU A 176 2.40 -1.92 -4.96
CA GLU A 176 1.71 -2.19 -6.23
C GLU A 176 2.44 -1.52 -7.39
N TYR A 177 2.87 -2.34 -8.35
CA TYR A 177 3.46 -1.85 -9.59
C TYR A 177 2.44 -1.94 -10.72
N ARG A 178 2.30 -0.86 -11.49
CA ARG A 178 1.29 -0.75 -12.54
C ARG A 178 1.91 -0.31 -13.86
N GLU A 179 1.45 -0.91 -14.96
CA GLU A 179 1.75 -0.49 -16.32
C GLU A 179 0.46 -0.38 -17.15
N PRO A 180 0.37 0.55 -18.11
CA PRO A 180 -0.75 0.59 -19.04
C PRO A 180 -0.89 -0.74 -19.78
N LEU A 181 -2.09 -1.31 -19.77
CA LEU A 181 -2.39 -2.55 -20.48
C LEU A 181 -2.56 -2.25 -21.97
N PRO A 182 -1.80 -2.91 -22.87
CA PRO A 182 -1.98 -2.78 -24.30
C PRO A 182 -3.43 -3.07 -24.74
N GLU A 183 -3.96 -2.26 -25.65
CA GLU A 183 -5.35 -2.35 -26.10
C GLU A 183 -5.70 -3.72 -26.73
N ASP A 184 -4.71 -4.39 -27.33
CA ASP A 184 -4.86 -5.73 -27.93
C ASP A 184 -5.00 -6.85 -26.89
N ILE A 185 -4.68 -6.59 -25.61
CA ILE A 185 -4.82 -7.57 -24.53
C ILE A 185 -6.16 -7.36 -23.84
N THR A 186 -7.15 -8.16 -24.20
CA THR A 186 -8.49 -8.11 -23.60
C THR A 186 -8.62 -8.97 -22.35
N SER A 187 -7.80 -10.03 -22.23
CA SER A 187 -7.73 -10.92 -21.07
C SER A 187 -6.28 -11.29 -20.75
N ILE A 188 -5.93 -11.26 -19.46
CA ILE A 188 -4.61 -11.70 -18.97
C ILE A 188 -4.51 -13.22 -18.83
N THR A 189 -5.64 -13.94 -18.90
CA THR A 189 -5.69 -15.42 -18.88
C THR A 189 -5.70 -16.03 -20.29
N ALA A 190 -5.92 -15.21 -21.31
CA ALA A 190 -5.99 -15.63 -22.71
C ALA A 190 -5.27 -14.61 -23.60
N LEU A 191 -3.95 -14.65 -23.58
CA LEU A 191 -3.11 -13.69 -24.30
C LEU A 191 -3.18 -13.91 -25.83
N PRO A 192 -3.11 -12.83 -26.63
CA PRO A 192 -2.99 -12.93 -28.07
C PRO A 192 -1.75 -13.75 -28.52
N LEU A 193 -1.82 -14.32 -29.72
CA LEU A 193 -0.67 -15.01 -30.30
C LEU A 193 0.55 -14.08 -30.38
N GLY A 194 1.71 -14.55 -29.94
CA GLY A 194 2.96 -13.76 -29.89
C GLY A 194 3.14 -12.92 -28.63
N ARG A 195 2.21 -12.97 -27.65
CA ARG A 195 2.30 -12.27 -26.36
C ARG A 195 2.56 -13.19 -25.17
N ALA A 196 2.99 -14.43 -25.39
CA ALA A 196 3.10 -15.45 -24.33
C ALA A 196 3.94 -15.00 -23.11
N ASP A 197 5.03 -14.28 -23.36
CA ASP A 197 5.95 -13.83 -22.30
C ASP A 197 5.57 -12.46 -21.70
N TYR A 198 4.48 -11.85 -22.16
CA TYR A 198 4.12 -10.48 -21.78
C TYR A 198 3.91 -10.34 -20.26
N ILE A 199 3.17 -11.27 -19.67
CA ILE A 199 2.88 -11.29 -18.23
C ILE A 199 4.15 -11.54 -17.43
N ALA A 200 4.93 -12.58 -17.78
CA ALA A 200 6.18 -12.89 -17.08
C ALA A 200 7.19 -11.73 -17.14
N ALA A 201 7.28 -11.02 -18.28
CA ALA A 201 8.14 -9.85 -18.43
C ALA A 201 7.66 -8.67 -17.56
N PHE A 202 6.34 -8.44 -17.49
CA PHE A 202 5.76 -7.45 -16.58
C PHE A 202 6.05 -7.79 -15.11
N GLU A 203 5.85 -9.04 -14.71
CA GLU A 203 6.08 -9.50 -13.34
C GLU A 203 7.55 -9.38 -12.92
N GLN A 204 8.48 -9.64 -13.85
CA GLN A 204 9.90 -9.39 -13.62
C GLN A 204 10.17 -7.92 -13.31
N ARG A 205 9.63 -6.98 -14.10
CA ARG A 205 9.80 -5.54 -13.85
C ARG A 205 9.17 -5.13 -12.53
N ALA A 206 8.00 -5.65 -12.20
CA ALA A 206 7.34 -5.40 -10.92
C ALA A 206 8.18 -5.85 -9.72
N ARG A 207 8.83 -7.03 -9.80
CA ARG A 207 9.73 -7.54 -8.75
C ARG A 207 10.97 -6.67 -8.55
N GLU A 208 11.45 -6.03 -9.61
CA GLU A 208 12.64 -5.17 -9.56
C GLU A 208 12.32 -3.72 -9.19
N ALA A 209 11.04 -3.33 -9.26
CA ALA A 209 10.58 -1.95 -9.08
C ALA A 209 10.76 -1.40 -7.66
N PHE A 210 10.83 -2.27 -6.65
CA PHE A 210 10.86 -1.85 -5.24
C PHE A 210 12.21 -2.12 -4.56
N VAL A 211 12.51 -1.25 -3.59
CA VAL A 211 13.54 -1.46 -2.57
C VAL A 211 12.83 -1.52 -1.23
N VAL A 212 13.06 -2.61 -0.49
CA VAL A 212 12.53 -2.84 0.86
C VAL A 212 13.71 -3.17 1.75
N GLU A 213 13.83 -2.48 2.88
CA GLU A 213 14.91 -2.68 3.84
C GLU A 213 14.36 -2.52 5.26
N THR A 214 15.00 -3.16 6.24
CA THR A 214 14.74 -2.81 7.64
C THR A 214 15.22 -1.39 7.89
N SER A 215 14.33 -0.54 8.39
CA SER A 215 14.64 0.86 8.66
C SER A 215 15.58 0.99 9.86
N GLY A 216 16.76 1.56 9.61
CA GLY A 216 17.63 2.12 10.65
C GLY A 216 17.40 3.62 10.87
N ILE A 217 16.36 4.19 10.26
CA ILE A 217 16.14 5.64 10.23
C ILE A 217 15.59 6.10 11.59
N PRO A 218 16.27 7.00 12.31
CA PRO A 218 15.72 7.58 13.53
C PRO A 218 14.52 8.47 13.20
N ALA A 219 13.56 8.55 14.13
CA ALA A 219 12.31 9.30 13.97
C ALA A 219 12.51 10.79 13.52
N ALA A 220 13.66 11.39 13.84
CA ALA A 220 13.99 12.74 13.44
C ALA A 220 14.09 12.89 11.90
N GLY A 221 13.25 13.74 11.32
CA GLY A 221 13.26 14.07 9.89
C GLY A 221 12.19 13.37 9.06
N ILE A 222 11.35 12.54 9.68
CA ILE A 222 10.18 11.94 9.02
C ILE A 222 9.13 13.02 8.75
N MET A 223 8.92 13.32 7.47
CA MET A 223 7.83 14.14 6.99
C MET A 223 6.57 13.27 6.86
N GLN A 224 5.48 13.64 7.49
CA GLN A 224 4.27 12.81 7.42
C GLN A 224 3.71 12.70 5.99
N GLN A 225 3.86 13.75 5.17
CA GLN A 225 3.28 13.82 3.83
C GLN A 225 4.07 14.75 2.91
N ARG A 226 3.95 14.51 1.61
CA ARG A 226 4.33 15.42 0.52
C ARG A 226 3.19 15.42 -0.49
N GLY A 227 2.19 16.28 -0.24
CA GLY A 227 0.85 16.18 -0.81
C GLY A 227 0.81 15.72 -2.28
N ILE A 228 0.10 14.62 -2.51
CA ILE A 228 -0.30 14.14 -3.83
C ILE A 228 -1.81 14.35 -3.95
N GLY A 229 -2.20 15.43 -4.63
CA GLY A 229 -3.62 15.73 -4.87
C GLY A 229 -4.22 14.70 -5.82
N ALA A 230 -5.52 14.39 -5.64
CA ALA A 230 -6.37 13.60 -6.54
C ALA A 230 -6.54 12.08 -6.30
N LEU A 231 -6.03 11.50 -5.21
CA LEU A 231 -6.44 10.12 -4.84
C LEU A 231 -7.95 10.05 -4.54
N GLN A 232 -8.64 9.07 -5.11
CA GLN A 232 -10.05 8.81 -4.85
C GLN A 232 -10.18 7.90 -3.63
N TRP A 233 -10.07 8.47 -2.43
CA TRP A 233 -10.15 7.75 -1.14
C TRP A 233 -11.38 6.84 -0.99
N ARG A 234 -12.48 7.17 -1.66
CA ARG A 234 -13.69 6.34 -1.67
C ARG A 234 -13.49 4.94 -2.27
N TYR A 235 -12.46 4.75 -3.09
CA TYR A 235 -12.07 3.48 -3.73
C TYR A 235 -10.84 2.86 -3.07
N MET A 236 -10.29 3.49 -2.02
CA MET A 236 -9.39 2.84 -1.07
C MET A 236 -10.26 2.04 -0.07
N ASP A 237 -11.02 1.09 -0.61
CA ASP A 237 -12.02 0.30 0.11
C ASP A 237 -11.57 -1.16 0.23
N GLU A 238 -12.48 -2.08 0.53
CA GLU A 238 -12.20 -3.50 0.67
C GLU A 238 -11.68 -4.14 -0.63
N THR A 239 -11.91 -3.52 -1.77
CA THR A 239 -11.35 -3.96 -3.05
C THR A 239 -9.85 -3.80 -3.07
N PHE A 240 -9.32 -2.74 -2.47
CA PHE A 240 -7.88 -2.48 -2.39
C PHE A 240 -7.27 -3.08 -1.12
N TRP A 241 -7.89 -2.86 0.03
CA TRP A 241 -7.35 -3.25 1.33
C TRP A 241 -7.70 -4.68 1.74
N GLY A 242 -8.77 -5.25 1.21
CA GLY A 242 -9.39 -6.46 1.76
C GLY A 242 -10.26 -6.19 2.99
N THR A 243 -10.54 -7.25 3.74
CA THR A 243 -11.48 -7.21 4.86
C THR A 243 -10.78 -7.24 6.22
N VAL A 244 -11.54 -6.91 7.26
CA VAL A 244 -11.11 -6.78 8.64
C VAL A 244 -12.17 -7.37 9.56
N SER A 245 -11.72 -7.92 10.68
CA SER A 245 -12.58 -8.43 11.75
C SER A 245 -12.15 -7.86 13.10
N PRO A 246 -13.07 -7.71 14.06
CA PRO A 246 -12.70 -7.39 15.43
C PRO A 246 -12.05 -8.63 16.07
N TYR A 247 -11.09 -8.42 16.98
CA TYR A 247 -10.68 -9.51 17.87
C TYR A 247 -11.87 -9.96 18.71
N ASP A 248 -12.01 -11.28 18.88
CA ASP A 248 -12.93 -11.82 19.86
C ASP A 248 -12.59 -11.23 21.22
N ARG A 249 -13.51 -10.46 21.80
CA ARG A 249 -13.40 -10.10 23.21
C ARG A 249 -13.58 -11.40 23.99
N MET A 250 -12.48 -11.98 24.45
CA MET A 250 -12.50 -12.95 25.53
C MET A 250 -13.11 -12.25 26.75
N ASP A 251 -14.42 -12.34 26.90
CA ASP A 251 -15.12 -11.98 28.13
C ASP A 251 -14.70 -13.01 29.20
N TRP A 252 -13.58 -12.75 29.89
CA TRP A 252 -13.30 -13.43 31.15
C TRP A 252 -14.28 -12.88 32.19
N ARG A 253 -15.44 -13.52 32.28
CA ARG A 253 -16.37 -13.42 33.42
C ARG A 253 -16.14 -14.56 34.38
#